data_AF-A0AAE1YF41-F1
#
_entry.id   AF-A0AAE1YF41-F1
#
_cell.length_a   1.000
_cell.length_b   1.000
_cell.length_c   1.000
_cell.angle_alpha   90.00
_cell.angle_beta   90.00
_cell.angle_gamma   90.00
#
_symmetry.space_group_name_H-M   'P 1'
#
loop_
_entity.id
_entity.type
_entity.pdbx_description
1 polymer ?
#
loop_
_entity_poly.entity_id
_entity_poly.type
_entity_poly.pdbx_seq_one_letter_code
_entity_poly.pdbx_strand_id
1 'polypeptide(L)'
;MAKTHLFGVILVLFLVLGDGRGANPMYSWRLIHRFSDEARSLWVSGGESAGGNKTTSWPEKKSFGHMRMLLGNDLKRQRLRLGAQNQLLVASQGGRTVNYGNDMGWLHYTWIDIGTPNNSFLVALDTGSDMFWVPCDCIECAPLSLSYYNMLEKELGEYSPSHSSSSKRVPCSHELCEMGPNCNTPKAHCPYTVNYLSDDTSSSGFLFEDLMHLASVGGNKQQSSVQASIIIGCGSKQTGQYLDGIAPDGVMGLGPGDISVPSLLAKSGLIPHSFSFCYDKSYSGRLYFGDQGPSSQKSTSLLPLKGNSLAYIVEVETYCVGSSCLDQTGYKAQVDTGSSFTYLPSDIYEQVASEFHRQANATRITIQGFENCYKARALKVPNIPSMKLVFSMNQTLVIENPMFHIADDQGGLYCLGIQLIGGDISLIGQNFLMGYRMVFDWEKLKLGWSNSNCQDIATDDEIHSKPPPSDASPNPLPTNEQQQNPHSHAVPPAVAGKAPPKPSAASHRLSPYRYYIISLSLLLCTACITRI
;
A
#
# COMPACT_ATOMS: atom_id res chain seq x y z
N MET A 1 -44.03 47.81 -5.75
CA MET A 1 -43.07 47.55 -4.64
C MET A 1 -41.86 46.86 -5.25
N ALA A 2 -40.93 47.59 -5.87
CA ALA A 2 -39.82 48.33 -5.26
C ALA A 2 -38.76 47.42 -4.62
N LYS A 3 -37.96 46.73 -5.48
CA LYS A 3 -36.49 46.53 -5.39
C LYS A 3 -36.05 45.41 -6.36
N THR A 4 -36.05 45.70 -7.67
CA THR A 4 -35.48 44.76 -8.67
C THR A 4 -34.99 45.41 -9.98
N HIS A 5 -34.85 46.73 -10.05
CA HIS A 5 -34.52 47.42 -11.32
C HIS A 5 -33.29 48.33 -11.28
N LEU A 6 -32.38 48.18 -10.30
CA LEU A 6 -31.17 49.00 -10.23
C LEU A 6 -29.91 48.38 -10.88
N PHE A 7 -29.94 47.11 -11.27
CA PHE A 7 -28.80 46.45 -11.92
C PHE A 7 -28.85 46.43 -13.46
N GLY A 8 -30.03 46.66 -14.06
CA GLY A 8 -30.22 46.63 -15.51
C GLY A 8 -29.89 47.94 -16.25
N VAL A 9 -29.79 49.07 -15.54
CA VAL A 9 -29.65 50.41 -16.16
C VAL A 9 -28.20 50.89 -16.23
N ILE A 10 -27.29 50.35 -15.41
CA ILE A 10 -25.87 50.73 -15.43
C ILE A 10 -25.10 50.03 -16.59
N LEU A 11 -25.57 48.88 -17.07
CA LEU A 11 -24.91 48.14 -18.16
C LEU A 11 -25.16 48.75 -19.55
N VAL A 12 -26.23 49.51 -19.72
CA VAL A 12 -26.63 50.09 -21.03
C VAL A 12 -25.99 51.48 -21.25
N LEU A 13 -25.53 52.16 -20.20
CA LEU A 13 -24.89 53.47 -20.30
C LEU A 13 -23.39 53.43 -20.65
N PHE A 14 -22.73 52.28 -20.54
CA PHE A 14 -21.33 52.12 -20.97
C PHE A 14 -21.16 51.72 -22.46
N LEU A 15 -22.24 51.38 -23.16
CA LEU A 15 -22.17 50.91 -24.55
C LEU A 15 -22.59 51.97 -25.60
N VAL A 16 -22.98 53.18 -25.19
CA VAL A 16 -23.51 54.20 -26.13
C VAL A 16 -22.72 55.51 -26.15
N LEU A 17 -21.66 55.65 -25.34
CA LEU A 17 -20.80 56.85 -25.36
C LEU A 17 -19.32 56.47 -25.34
N GLY A 18 -18.78 56.18 -26.51
CA GLY A 18 -17.35 55.92 -26.66
C GLY A 18 -16.92 55.58 -28.08
N ASP A 19 -17.43 56.29 -29.08
CA ASP A 19 -16.86 56.23 -30.43
C ASP A 19 -15.81 57.34 -30.59
N GLY A 20 -14.61 56.97 -31.05
CA GLY A 20 -13.66 57.90 -31.66
C GLY A 20 -12.64 58.62 -30.78
N ARG A 21 -11.61 57.90 -30.30
CA ARG A 21 -10.19 58.30 -30.38
C ARG A 21 -9.30 57.12 -29.96
N GLY A 22 -8.48 56.64 -30.89
CA GLY A 22 -7.68 55.43 -30.75
C GLY A 22 -6.65 55.50 -29.63
N ALA A 23 -6.77 54.54 -28.71
CA ALA A 23 -5.66 53.85 -28.07
C ALA A 23 -6.25 52.56 -27.48
N ASN A 24 -6.21 51.46 -28.24
CA ASN A 24 -6.43 50.14 -27.63
C ASN A 24 -5.27 49.90 -26.66
N PRO A 25 -5.48 49.75 -25.34
CA PRO A 25 -4.46 49.11 -24.52
C PRO A 25 -4.39 47.66 -25.00
N MET A 26 -3.47 47.38 -25.92
CA MET A 26 -3.05 46.01 -26.19
C MET A 26 -2.42 45.49 -24.91
N TYR A 27 -3.22 44.79 -24.10
CA TYR A 27 -2.71 43.96 -23.02
C TYR A 27 -1.88 42.85 -23.66
N SER A 28 -0.58 43.11 -23.81
CA SER A 28 0.40 42.13 -24.26
C SER A 28 0.68 41.19 -23.09
N TRP A 29 -0.01 40.06 -23.06
CA TRP A 29 0.32 38.96 -22.16
C TRP A 29 1.59 38.28 -22.64
N ARG A 30 2.73 38.67 -22.07
CA ARG A 30 3.99 37.99 -22.32
C ARG A 30 4.05 36.73 -21.47
N LEU A 31 4.00 35.57 -22.11
CA LEU A 31 4.21 34.27 -21.45
C LEU A 31 5.69 34.17 -21.04
N ILE A 32 5.97 34.41 -19.77
CA ILE A 32 7.29 34.20 -19.19
C ILE A 32 7.34 32.76 -18.67
N HIS A 33 8.23 31.96 -19.25
CA HIS A 33 8.46 30.60 -18.77
C HIS A 33 8.91 30.66 -17.29
N ARG A 34 8.23 29.94 -16.39
CA ARG A 34 8.45 30.03 -14.94
C ARG A 34 9.89 29.75 -14.50
N PHE A 35 10.67 29.06 -15.33
CA PHE A 35 12.09 28.75 -15.08
C PHE A 35 13.06 29.54 -15.97
N SER A 36 12.57 30.57 -16.66
CA SER A 36 13.41 31.55 -17.35
C SER A 36 14.21 32.38 -16.35
N ASP A 37 15.32 32.96 -16.78
CA ASP A 37 16.12 33.85 -15.94
C ASP A 37 15.32 35.10 -15.55
N GLU A 38 14.43 35.52 -16.43
CA GLU A 38 13.46 36.58 -16.20
C GLU A 38 12.49 36.24 -15.06
N ALA A 39 11.91 35.04 -15.04
CA ALA A 39 11.08 34.59 -13.92
C ALA A 39 11.88 34.48 -12.61
N ARG A 40 13.12 33.96 -12.66
CA ARG A 40 13.99 33.89 -11.47
C ARG A 40 14.25 35.26 -10.85
N SER A 41 14.53 36.26 -11.67
CA SER A 41 14.79 37.63 -11.20
C SER A 41 13.60 38.26 -10.48
N LEU A 42 12.37 38.00 -10.95
CA LEU A 42 11.14 38.52 -10.34
C LEU A 42 10.86 37.91 -8.96
N TRP A 43 11.22 36.64 -8.75
CA TRP A 43 10.98 35.92 -7.49
C TRP A 43 11.99 36.31 -6.40
N VAL A 44 13.22 36.64 -6.78
CA VAL A 44 14.23 37.18 -5.86
C VAL A 44 13.84 38.60 -5.41
N SER A 45 13.20 39.37 -6.29
CA SER A 45 12.77 40.75 -6.02
C SER A 45 11.53 40.87 -5.15
N GLY A 46 10.69 39.82 -5.08
CA GLY A 46 9.40 39.84 -4.35
C GLY A 46 9.48 39.43 -2.87
N GLY A 47 10.67 39.15 -2.34
CA GLY A 47 10.86 38.57 -1.00
C GLY A 47 11.00 39.56 0.17
N GLU A 48 10.92 40.87 -0.06
CA GLU A 48 11.26 41.88 0.97
C GLU A 48 10.15 42.20 1.99
N SER A 49 9.01 41.51 2.00
CA SER A 49 7.85 41.92 2.85
C SER A 49 7.28 40.86 3.80
N ALA A 50 8.08 39.89 4.23
CA ALA A 50 7.72 39.05 5.39
C ALA A 50 8.97 38.71 6.21
N GLY A 51 9.04 39.24 7.44
CA GLY A 51 10.19 39.11 8.33
C GLY A 51 10.60 37.66 8.58
N GLY A 52 11.87 37.37 8.28
CA GLY A 52 12.53 36.09 8.55
C GLY A 52 13.60 35.79 7.50
N ASN A 53 14.87 36.06 7.81
CA ASN A 53 16.03 35.79 6.96
C ASN A 53 16.11 34.31 6.55
N LYS A 54 15.54 33.95 5.41
CA LYS A 54 15.91 32.78 4.61
C LYS A 54 15.90 33.20 3.14
N THR A 55 17.06 33.62 2.65
CA THR A 55 17.34 33.64 1.22
C THR A 55 17.26 32.20 0.71
N THR A 56 16.10 31.79 0.21
CA THR A 56 15.94 30.50 -0.49
C THR A 56 16.54 30.62 -1.88
N SER A 57 17.88 30.46 -1.97
CA SER A 57 18.55 30.35 -3.26
C SER A 57 18.08 29.08 -3.98
N TRP A 58 17.74 29.21 -5.27
CA TRP A 58 17.42 28.04 -6.09
C TRP A 58 18.62 27.07 -6.10
N PRO A 59 18.39 25.76 -5.93
CA PRO A 59 19.47 24.78 -6.06
C PRO A 59 20.11 24.85 -7.45
N GLU A 60 21.41 24.57 -7.50
CA GLU A 60 22.21 24.63 -8.73
C GLU A 60 21.56 23.82 -9.85
N LYS A 61 21.48 24.39 -11.06
CA LYS A 61 20.78 23.77 -12.19
C LYS A 61 21.37 22.39 -12.49
N LYS A 62 20.52 21.38 -12.68
CA LYS A 62 20.89 19.95 -12.84
C LYS A 62 21.48 19.27 -11.59
N SER A 63 21.58 19.95 -10.45
CA SER A 63 21.87 19.27 -9.19
C SER A 63 20.71 18.38 -8.76
N PHE A 64 21.00 17.39 -7.91
CA PHE A 64 19.98 16.56 -7.28
C PHE A 64 18.91 17.39 -6.55
N GLY A 65 19.32 18.44 -5.83
CA GLY A 65 18.40 19.36 -5.17
C GLY A 65 17.47 20.12 -6.14
N HIS A 66 17.98 20.45 -7.33
CA HIS A 66 17.20 21.10 -8.38
C HIS A 66 16.16 20.15 -8.98
N MET A 67 16.55 18.91 -9.28
CA MET A 67 15.63 17.89 -9.79
C MET A 67 14.54 17.54 -8.77
N ARG A 68 14.89 17.35 -7.49
CA ARG A 68 13.93 17.12 -6.40
C ARG A 68 12.90 18.25 -6.29
N MET A 69 13.35 19.50 -6.38
CA MET A 69 12.46 20.66 -6.33
C MET A 69 11.57 20.78 -7.58
N LEU A 70 12.08 20.42 -8.77
CA LEU A 70 11.27 20.36 -9.98
C LEU A 70 10.17 19.29 -9.86
N LEU A 71 10.53 18.10 -9.37
CA LEU A 71 9.59 17.01 -9.12
C LEU A 71 8.49 17.42 -8.14
N GLY A 72 8.87 18.03 -7.00
CA GLY A 72 7.90 18.52 -6.01
C GLY A 72 6.97 19.62 -6.54
N ASN A 73 7.45 20.48 -7.43
CA ASN A 73 6.61 21.49 -8.07
C ASN A 73 5.66 20.89 -9.12
N ASP A 74 6.10 19.87 -9.85
CA ASP A 74 5.26 19.21 -10.86
C ASP A 74 4.15 18.38 -10.19
N LEU A 75 4.47 17.65 -9.12
CA LEU A 75 3.50 16.99 -8.24
C LEU A 75 2.48 18.00 -7.68
N LYS A 76 2.95 19.14 -7.17
CA LYS A 76 2.06 20.22 -6.69
C LYS A 76 1.17 20.78 -7.80
N ARG A 77 1.66 20.83 -9.05
CA ARG A 77 0.89 21.29 -10.20
C ARG A 77 -0.15 20.26 -10.65
N GLN A 78 0.17 18.98 -10.60
CA GLN A 78 -0.78 17.89 -10.83
C GLN A 78 -1.94 17.98 -9.83
N ARG A 79 -1.64 18.22 -8.54
CA ARG A 79 -2.62 18.45 -7.47
C ARG A 79 -3.55 19.66 -7.68
N LEU A 80 -3.09 20.70 -8.39
CA LEU A 80 -3.91 21.88 -8.70
C LEU A 80 -4.80 21.66 -9.92
N ARG A 81 -4.46 20.73 -10.82
CA ARG A 81 -5.23 20.41 -12.02
C ARG A 81 -6.38 19.44 -11.74
N LEU A 82 -6.21 18.59 -10.74
CA LEU A 82 -7.18 17.63 -10.27
C LEU A 82 -7.24 17.85 -8.77
N GLY A 83 -8.22 18.59 -8.27
CA GLY A 83 -8.32 18.86 -6.83
C GLY A 83 -8.24 17.54 -6.08
N ALA A 84 -7.12 17.28 -5.41
CA ALA A 84 -6.93 16.02 -4.69
C ALA A 84 -8.07 15.90 -3.69
N GLN A 85 -9.01 14.99 -3.96
CA GLN A 85 -9.89 14.53 -2.91
C GLN A 85 -8.95 13.91 -1.90
N ASN A 86 -8.92 14.42 -0.66
CA ASN A 86 -8.22 13.76 0.44
C ASN A 86 -8.98 12.44 0.72
N GLN A 87 -8.83 11.48 -0.17
CA GLN A 87 -9.62 10.26 -0.26
C GLN A 87 -8.62 9.12 -0.16
N LEU A 88 -8.76 8.31 0.88
CA LEU A 88 -7.96 7.10 1.02
C LEU A 88 -8.57 6.04 0.10
N LEU A 89 -7.72 5.29 -0.58
CA LEU A 89 -8.16 4.17 -1.39
C LEU A 89 -7.71 2.85 -0.75
N VAL A 90 -8.57 1.85 -0.88
CA VAL A 90 -8.30 0.46 -0.50
C VAL A 90 -8.70 -0.45 -1.66
N ALA A 91 -8.31 -1.72 -1.62
CA ALA A 91 -8.82 -2.69 -2.58
C ALA A 91 -10.36 -2.75 -2.55
N SER A 92 -11.01 -3.05 -3.67
CA SER A 92 -12.48 -3.20 -3.76
C SER A 92 -13.04 -4.23 -2.76
N GLN A 93 -12.26 -5.27 -2.47
CA GLN A 93 -12.56 -6.32 -1.49
C GLN A 93 -12.35 -5.87 -0.03
N GLY A 94 -11.95 -4.61 0.17
CA GLY A 94 -11.57 -4.01 1.44
C GLY A 94 -10.06 -3.97 1.64
N GLY A 95 -9.60 -3.13 2.56
CA GLY A 95 -8.17 -2.94 2.80
C GLY A 95 -7.51 -4.03 3.65
N ARG A 96 -8.16 -5.17 3.91
CA ARG A 96 -7.64 -6.19 4.85
C ARG A 96 -6.42 -6.90 4.26
N THR A 97 -5.40 -7.11 5.10
CA THR A 97 -4.23 -7.93 4.78
C THR A 97 -4.15 -9.09 5.76
N VAL A 98 -3.57 -10.20 5.29
CA VAL A 98 -3.47 -11.45 6.04
C VAL A 98 -2.10 -12.07 5.86
N ASN A 99 -1.64 -12.78 6.87
CA ASN A 99 -0.39 -13.52 6.88
C ASN A 99 -0.68 -15.02 7.02
N TYR A 100 -0.02 -15.84 6.22
CA TYR A 100 -0.23 -17.30 6.22
C TYR A 100 0.92 -18.07 6.89
N GLY A 101 1.75 -17.38 7.69
CA GLY A 101 2.90 -18.00 8.34
C GLY A 101 3.88 -18.61 7.34
N ASN A 102 4.58 -19.66 7.76
CA ASN A 102 5.61 -20.31 6.96
C ASN A 102 5.09 -20.84 5.61
N ASP A 103 3.82 -21.24 5.53
CA ASP A 103 3.23 -21.83 4.32
C ASP A 103 3.24 -20.87 3.13
N MET A 104 3.31 -19.56 3.38
CA MET A 104 3.54 -18.53 2.35
C MET A 104 4.65 -17.56 2.73
N GLY A 105 5.70 -18.10 3.36
CA GLY A 105 6.95 -17.40 3.59
C GLY A 105 6.87 -16.28 4.62
N TRP A 106 5.85 -16.27 5.48
CA TRP A 106 5.51 -15.24 6.47
C TRP A 106 5.23 -13.86 5.88
N LEU A 107 4.91 -13.72 4.60
CA LEU A 107 4.56 -12.43 4.00
C LEU A 107 3.11 -12.03 4.29
N HIS A 108 2.81 -10.73 4.12
CA HIS A 108 1.45 -10.22 4.12
C HIS A 108 0.89 -10.14 2.70
N TYR A 109 -0.38 -10.55 2.58
CA TYR A 109 -1.10 -10.65 1.32
C TYR A 109 -2.39 -9.84 1.36
N THR A 110 -2.88 -9.43 0.19
CA THR A 110 -4.20 -8.81 0.05
C THR A 110 -4.89 -9.28 -1.23
N TRP A 111 -6.22 -9.25 -1.23
CA TRP A 111 -7.03 -9.58 -2.40
C TRP A 111 -7.25 -8.35 -3.27
N ILE A 112 -6.90 -8.45 -4.55
CA ILE A 112 -7.03 -7.37 -5.53
C ILE A 112 -7.86 -7.85 -6.71
N ASP A 113 -8.79 -7.02 -7.14
CA ASP A 113 -9.62 -7.29 -8.31
C ASP A 113 -9.04 -6.61 -9.56
N ILE A 114 -8.90 -7.36 -10.65
CA ILE A 114 -8.34 -6.90 -11.93
C ILE A 114 -9.28 -7.24 -13.09
N GLY A 115 -9.43 -6.31 -14.03
CA GLY A 115 -10.04 -6.53 -15.34
C GLY A 115 -11.55 -6.38 -15.42
N THR A 116 -12.11 -6.62 -16.61
CA THR A 116 -13.56 -6.50 -16.90
C THR A 116 -14.05 -7.71 -17.70
N PRO A 117 -14.76 -8.68 -17.09
CA PRO A 117 -15.18 -8.74 -15.68
C PRO A 117 -14.00 -8.86 -14.71
N ASN A 118 -14.22 -8.52 -13.44
CA ASN A 118 -13.17 -8.53 -12.44
C ASN A 118 -12.85 -9.95 -11.94
N ASN A 119 -11.55 -10.27 -11.88
CA ASN A 119 -11.01 -11.49 -11.25
C ASN A 119 -10.19 -11.09 -10.02
N SER A 120 -10.34 -11.82 -8.91
CA SER A 120 -9.61 -11.57 -7.66
C SER A 120 -8.29 -12.34 -7.64
N PHE A 121 -7.21 -11.69 -7.19
CA PHE A 121 -5.88 -12.29 -7.00
C PHE A 121 -5.33 -12.01 -5.60
N LEU A 122 -4.73 -13.00 -4.96
CA LEU A 122 -4.09 -12.91 -3.65
C LEU A 122 -2.60 -12.58 -3.78
N VAL A 123 -2.28 -11.30 -3.72
CA VAL A 123 -0.92 -10.83 -4.02
C VAL A 123 -0.11 -10.53 -2.76
N ALA A 124 1.16 -10.92 -2.78
CA ALA A 124 2.12 -10.53 -1.73
C ALA A 124 2.41 -9.03 -1.81
N LEU A 125 2.52 -8.35 -0.66
CA LEU A 125 2.79 -6.92 -0.59
C LEU A 125 4.29 -6.65 -0.47
N ASP A 126 4.87 -5.99 -1.46
CA ASP A 126 6.32 -5.88 -1.59
C ASP A 126 6.78 -4.43 -1.80
N THR A 127 7.25 -3.76 -0.74
CA THR A 127 7.87 -2.43 -0.85
C THR A 127 9.32 -2.46 -1.38
N GLY A 128 9.88 -3.65 -1.57
CA GLY A 128 11.22 -3.89 -2.11
C GLY A 128 11.31 -3.88 -3.63
N SER A 129 10.17 -4.03 -4.34
CA SER A 129 10.11 -4.00 -5.80
C SER A 129 8.97 -3.13 -6.35
N ASP A 130 9.06 -2.77 -7.63
CA ASP A 130 8.07 -1.91 -8.29
C ASP A 130 7.04 -2.68 -9.11
N MET A 131 7.31 -3.93 -9.49
CA MET A 131 6.48 -4.66 -10.45
C MET A 131 5.26 -5.28 -9.78
N PHE A 132 4.06 -4.97 -10.25
CA PHE A 132 2.88 -5.78 -9.98
C PHE A 132 2.76 -6.85 -11.06
N TRP A 133 2.83 -8.12 -10.70
CA TRP A 133 2.60 -9.23 -11.63
C TRP A 133 1.65 -10.27 -11.04
N VAL A 134 0.95 -10.98 -11.93
CA VAL A 134 0.06 -12.12 -11.63
C VAL A 134 0.39 -13.28 -12.58
N PRO A 135 0.17 -14.56 -12.19
CA PRO A 135 0.29 -15.68 -13.11
C PRO A 135 -0.65 -15.48 -14.30
N CYS A 136 -0.12 -15.63 -15.50
CA CYS A 136 -0.85 -15.36 -16.74
C CYS A 136 -0.15 -16.01 -17.92
N ASP A 137 -0.93 -16.60 -18.83
CA ASP A 137 -0.46 -17.39 -19.97
C ASP A 137 0.70 -18.32 -19.57
N CYS A 138 0.46 -19.10 -18.52
CA CYS A 138 1.48 -19.79 -17.76
C CYS A 138 2.23 -20.84 -18.60
N ILE A 139 3.56 -20.74 -18.59
CA ILE A 139 4.48 -21.73 -19.18
C ILE A 139 5.15 -22.54 -18.06
N GLU A 140 5.61 -21.84 -17.02
CA GLU A 140 6.27 -22.42 -15.85
C GLU A 140 5.96 -21.55 -14.63
N CYS A 141 4.97 -21.96 -13.83
CA CYS A 141 4.51 -21.20 -12.66
C CYS A 141 4.27 -22.10 -11.47
N ALA A 142 4.12 -21.48 -10.30
CA ALA A 142 3.70 -22.13 -9.07
C ALA A 142 2.38 -22.89 -9.28
N PRO A 143 2.23 -24.09 -8.68
CA PRO A 143 0.93 -24.75 -8.65
C PRO A 143 -0.07 -23.91 -7.87
N LEU A 144 -1.29 -23.72 -8.39
CA LEU A 144 -2.35 -22.92 -7.75
C LEU A 144 -3.25 -23.74 -6.80
N SER A 145 -3.01 -25.04 -6.65
CA SER A 145 -3.90 -25.97 -5.94
C SER A 145 -3.19 -26.85 -4.89
N LEU A 146 -2.19 -26.30 -4.18
CA LEU A 146 -1.51 -27.01 -3.09
C LEU A 146 -2.42 -27.18 -1.87
N SER A 147 -2.17 -28.22 -1.07
CA SER A 147 -3.04 -28.61 0.05
C SER A 147 -3.20 -27.54 1.12
N TYR A 148 -2.19 -26.70 1.34
CA TYR A 148 -2.26 -25.60 2.29
C TYR A 148 -3.08 -24.41 1.76
N TYR A 149 -3.34 -24.30 0.45
CA TYR A 149 -4.27 -23.29 -0.08
C TYR A 149 -5.73 -23.59 0.22
N ASN A 150 -6.07 -24.80 0.71
CA ASN A 150 -7.43 -25.13 1.13
C ASN A 150 -7.92 -24.27 2.32
N MET A 151 -7.03 -23.56 3.00
CA MET A 151 -7.38 -22.60 4.06
C MET A 151 -7.82 -21.24 3.51
N LEU A 152 -7.64 -20.97 2.21
CA LEU A 152 -7.96 -19.69 1.59
C LEU A 152 -9.48 -19.52 1.44
N GLU A 153 -9.94 -18.29 1.59
CA GLU A 153 -11.36 -17.93 1.43
C GLU A 153 -11.83 -18.00 -0.03
N LYS A 154 -10.91 -17.93 -0.99
CA LYS A 154 -11.16 -17.97 -2.43
C LYS A 154 -10.08 -18.81 -3.12
N GLU A 155 -10.44 -19.35 -4.27
CA GLU A 155 -9.52 -20.09 -5.13
C GLU A 155 -8.53 -19.12 -5.82
N LEU A 156 -7.29 -19.57 -5.97
CA LEU A 156 -6.26 -18.88 -6.73
C LEU A 156 -6.51 -19.07 -8.23
N GLY A 157 -5.99 -18.18 -9.07
CA GLY A 157 -6.33 -18.18 -10.49
C GLY A 157 -5.21 -17.74 -11.42
N GLU A 158 -5.33 -18.14 -12.68
CA GLU A 158 -4.48 -17.61 -13.75
C GLU A 158 -5.23 -16.51 -14.50
N TYR A 159 -4.61 -15.35 -14.65
CA TYR A 159 -5.18 -14.23 -15.38
C TYR A 159 -5.05 -14.43 -16.89
N SER A 160 -6.13 -14.16 -17.64
CA SER A 160 -6.13 -14.17 -19.10
C SER A 160 -6.46 -12.77 -19.65
N PRO A 161 -5.47 -12.02 -20.17
CA PRO A 161 -5.69 -10.69 -20.74
C PRO A 161 -6.75 -10.68 -21.85
N SER A 162 -6.82 -11.75 -22.66
CA SER A 162 -7.80 -11.88 -23.74
C SER A 162 -9.25 -11.97 -23.27
N HIS A 163 -9.48 -12.33 -22.02
CA HIS A 163 -10.83 -12.44 -21.45
C HIS A 163 -11.31 -11.15 -20.76
N SER A 164 -10.42 -10.17 -20.59
CA SER A 164 -10.77 -8.86 -20.04
C SER A 164 -11.00 -7.84 -21.16
N SER A 165 -12.21 -7.28 -21.20
CA SER A 165 -12.59 -6.24 -22.17
C SER A 165 -11.90 -4.89 -21.92
N SER A 166 -11.29 -4.69 -20.75
CA SER A 166 -10.52 -3.48 -20.40
C SER A 166 -9.00 -3.66 -20.56
N SER A 167 -8.54 -4.88 -20.83
CA SER A 167 -7.12 -5.16 -21.03
C SER A 167 -6.60 -4.51 -22.31
N LYS A 168 -5.42 -3.90 -22.20
CA LYS A 168 -4.70 -3.31 -23.32
C LYS A 168 -3.29 -3.83 -23.35
N ARG A 169 -2.82 -4.14 -24.55
CA ARG A 169 -1.42 -4.48 -24.79
C ARG A 169 -0.54 -3.26 -24.52
N VAL A 170 0.58 -3.47 -23.81
CA VAL A 170 1.70 -2.53 -23.79
C VAL A 170 2.68 -2.95 -24.90
N PRO A 171 2.75 -2.23 -26.03
CA PRO A 171 3.61 -2.62 -27.14
C PRO A 171 5.07 -2.25 -26.87
N CYS A 172 5.99 -2.89 -27.59
CA CYS A 172 7.42 -2.55 -27.58
C CYS A 172 7.75 -1.10 -28.00
N SER A 173 6.84 -0.40 -28.67
CA SER A 173 6.96 1.03 -28.99
C SER A 173 6.54 1.95 -27.85
N HIS A 174 6.10 1.40 -26.71
CA HIS A 174 5.74 2.17 -25.53
C HIS A 174 7.01 2.62 -24.80
N GLU A 175 6.99 3.82 -24.19
CA GLU A 175 8.14 4.42 -23.48
C GLU A 175 8.69 3.50 -22.37
N LEU A 176 7.80 2.78 -21.67
CA LEU A 176 8.19 1.76 -20.68
C LEU A 176 9.07 0.64 -21.26
N CYS A 177 8.95 0.38 -22.56
CA CYS A 177 9.68 -0.68 -23.25
C CYS A 177 10.92 -0.19 -24.00
N GLU A 178 11.00 1.11 -24.31
CA GLU A 178 12.19 1.71 -24.94
C GLU A 178 13.44 1.54 -24.06
N MET A 179 13.24 1.24 -22.78
CA MET A 179 14.29 0.94 -21.79
C MET A 179 14.76 -0.54 -21.77
N GLY A 180 14.17 -1.45 -22.57
CA GLY A 180 14.43 -2.90 -22.50
C GLY A 180 15.04 -3.53 -23.78
N PRO A 181 15.95 -4.54 -23.66
CA PRO A 181 16.74 -5.03 -24.80
C PRO A 181 16.09 -6.10 -25.71
N ASN A 182 14.85 -6.54 -25.49
CA ASN A 182 14.33 -7.79 -26.10
C ASN A 182 13.06 -7.62 -26.97
N CYS A 183 12.98 -6.53 -27.74
CA CYS A 183 11.84 -6.27 -28.62
C CYS A 183 12.11 -6.65 -30.07
N ASN A 184 11.48 -7.73 -30.54
CA ASN A 184 11.63 -8.20 -31.94
C ASN A 184 10.89 -7.31 -32.95
N THR A 185 9.74 -6.73 -32.57
CA THR A 185 8.99 -5.79 -33.43
C THR A 185 8.32 -4.70 -32.58
N PRO A 186 8.08 -3.49 -33.11
CA PRO A 186 7.42 -2.40 -32.36
C PRO A 186 6.00 -2.70 -31.87
N LYS A 187 5.33 -3.71 -32.47
CA LYS A 187 3.97 -4.15 -32.13
C LYS A 187 3.93 -5.39 -31.24
N ALA A 188 5.07 -6.02 -30.97
CA ALA A 188 5.17 -7.12 -30.02
C ALA A 188 4.82 -6.63 -28.61
N HIS A 189 4.45 -7.55 -27.73
CA HIS A 189 4.25 -7.22 -26.32
C HIS A 189 5.59 -6.81 -25.70
N CYS A 190 5.55 -5.82 -24.81
CA CYS A 190 6.74 -5.40 -24.10
C CYS A 190 7.17 -6.48 -23.11
N PRO A 191 8.37 -7.08 -23.24
CA PRO A 191 8.84 -8.08 -22.28
C PRO A 191 9.19 -7.43 -20.94
N TYR A 192 9.05 -8.19 -19.85
CA TYR A 192 9.61 -7.80 -18.55
C TYR A 192 10.29 -8.99 -17.87
N THR A 193 11.20 -8.67 -16.98
CA THR A 193 11.83 -9.60 -16.05
C THR A 193 12.13 -8.85 -14.77
N VAL A 194 11.71 -9.40 -13.65
CA VAL A 194 12.04 -8.90 -12.31
C VAL A 194 12.75 -10.01 -11.56
N ASN A 195 13.90 -9.69 -10.98
CA ASN A 195 14.70 -10.58 -10.15
C ASN A 195 14.59 -10.14 -8.70
N TYR A 196 14.47 -11.11 -7.80
CA TYR A 196 14.36 -10.89 -6.36
C TYR A 196 15.66 -11.31 -5.66
N LEU A 197 15.84 -10.85 -4.42
CA LEU A 197 17.06 -11.12 -3.65
C LEU A 197 17.21 -12.60 -3.25
N SER A 198 16.11 -13.34 -3.16
CA SER A 198 16.14 -14.77 -2.86
C SER A 198 16.74 -15.56 -4.02
N ASP A 199 17.45 -16.63 -3.66
CA ASP A 199 18.21 -17.47 -4.61
C ASP A 199 17.34 -17.89 -5.81
N ASP A 200 17.85 -17.60 -7.01
CA ASP A 200 17.24 -17.91 -8.30
C ASP A 200 15.75 -17.54 -8.43
N THR A 201 15.28 -16.52 -7.70
CA THR A 201 13.86 -16.14 -7.66
C THR A 201 13.57 -14.98 -8.61
N SER A 202 12.68 -15.21 -9.57
CA SER A 202 12.32 -14.22 -10.60
C SER A 202 10.91 -14.43 -11.13
N SER A 203 10.36 -13.39 -11.76
CA SER A 203 9.14 -13.46 -12.57
C SER A 203 9.37 -12.75 -13.91
N SER A 204 8.90 -13.37 -15.00
CA SER A 204 9.12 -12.89 -16.35
C SER A 204 7.97 -13.22 -17.29
N GLY A 205 7.85 -12.42 -18.35
CA GLY A 205 6.83 -12.56 -19.38
C GLY A 205 6.67 -11.24 -20.12
N PHE A 206 5.44 -10.72 -20.19
CA PHE A 206 5.16 -9.45 -20.87
C PHE A 206 4.24 -8.52 -20.10
N LEU A 207 4.33 -7.22 -20.38
CA LEU A 207 3.51 -6.19 -19.76
C LEU A 207 2.17 -6.02 -20.48
N PHE A 208 1.13 -5.76 -19.70
CA PHE A 208 -0.17 -5.30 -20.16
C PHE A 208 -0.72 -4.22 -19.22
N GLU A 209 -1.69 -3.45 -19.70
CA GLU A 209 -2.43 -2.48 -18.91
C GLU A 209 -3.84 -3.03 -18.67
N ASP A 210 -4.35 -2.95 -17.46
CA ASP A 210 -5.76 -3.23 -17.17
C ASP A 210 -6.26 -2.42 -15.95
N LEU A 211 -7.54 -2.55 -15.62
CA LEU A 211 -8.19 -1.86 -14.51
C LEU A 211 -8.03 -2.65 -13.20
N MET A 212 -7.46 -1.98 -12.21
CA MET A 212 -7.55 -2.36 -10.80
C MET A 212 -8.82 -1.76 -10.20
N HIS A 213 -9.58 -2.57 -9.47
CA HIS A 213 -10.78 -2.09 -8.76
C HIS A 213 -10.45 -1.77 -7.30
N LEU A 214 -10.78 -0.56 -6.93
CA LEU A 214 -10.52 0.04 -5.62
C LEU A 214 -11.83 0.56 -5.03
N ALA A 215 -11.77 0.92 -3.76
CA ALA A 215 -12.84 1.60 -3.07
C ALA A 215 -12.31 2.79 -2.28
N SER A 216 -13.09 3.85 -2.28
CA SER A 216 -12.84 5.01 -1.45
C SER A 216 -13.24 4.75 0.00
N VAL A 217 -12.38 5.11 0.93
CA VAL A 217 -12.65 5.16 2.36
C VAL A 217 -12.24 6.52 2.94
N GLY A 218 -13.01 7.04 3.89
CA GLY A 218 -12.77 8.35 4.54
C GLY A 218 -13.88 9.37 4.30
N GLY A 219 -14.24 10.12 5.36
CA GLY A 219 -15.38 11.04 5.43
C GLY A 219 -16.72 10.34 5.66
N ASN A 220 -17.75 11.10 6.09
CA ASN A 220 -19.16 10.65 6.25
C ASN A 220 -19.85 10.23 4.94
N LYS A 221 -19.10 9.90 3.88
CA LYS A 221 -19.62 9.52 2.57
C LYS A 221 -19.61 8.01 2.42
N GLN A 222 -20.63 7.51 1.75
CA GLN A 222 -20.74 6.10 1.40
C GLN A 222 -19.59 5.69 0.49
N GLN A 223 -18.99 4.52 0.77
CA GLN A 223 -17.91 3.93 -0.01
C GLN A 223 -18.26 3.92 -1.51
N SER A 224 -17.43 4.57 -2.33
CA SER A 224 -17.61 4.61 -3.79
C SER A 224 -16.59 3.71 -4.48
N SER A 225 -17.02 3.00 -5.51
CA SER A 225 -16.13 2.24 -6.39
C SER A 225 -15.22 3.20 -7.17
N VAL A 226 -13.95 2.84 -7.25
CA VAL A 226 -12.90 3.57 -7.99
C VAL A 226 -12.21 2.56 -8.89
N GLN A 227 -11.90 2.94 -10.12
CA GLN A 227 -11.13 2.12 -11.05
C GLN A 227 -9.87 2.88 -11.45
N ALA A 228 -8.75 2.17 -11.46
CA ALA A 228 -7.46 2.74 -11.83
C ALA A 228 -6.81 1.90 -12.92
N SER A 229 -6.30 2.55 -13.95
CA SER A 229 -5.46 1.87 -14.95
C SER A 229 -4.08 1.62 -14.34
N ILE A 230 -3.63 0.36 -14.37
CA ILE A 230 -2.34 -0.08 -13.83
C ILE A 230 -1.58 -0.90 -14.88
N ILE A 231 -0.26 -0.91 -14.77
CA ILE A 231 0.62 -1.79 -15.55
C ILE A 231 0.87 -3.06 -14.76
N ILE A 232 0.66 -4.21 -15.41
CA ILE A 232 0.78 -5.52 -14.79
C ILE A 232 1.72 -6.38 -15.65
N GLY A 233 2.59 -7.12 -14.98
CA GLY A 233 3.36 -8.21 -15.58
C GLY A 233 2.53 -9.48 -15.68
N CYS A 234 2.40 -10.02 -16.89
CA CYS A 234 1.94 -11.38 -17.13
C CYS A 234 3.07 -12.34 -16.73
N GLY A 235 3.01 -12.94 -15.54
CA GLY A 235 4.03 -13.81 -14.97
C GLY A 235 4.02 -15.21 -15.58
N SER A 236 4.30 -15.32 -16.87
CA SER A 236 4.27 -16.57 -17.63
C SER A 236 5.37 -17.55 -17.23
N LYS A 237 6.49 -17.05 -16.70
CA LYS A 237 7.60 -17.86 -16.19
C LYS A 237 8.10 -17.34 -14.85
N GLN A 238 8.06 -18.20 -13.84
CA GLN A 238 8.49 -17.95 -12.47
C GLN A 238 9.63 -18.91 -12.11
N THR A 239 10.50 -18.52 -11.19
CA THR A 239 11.64 -19.33 -10.73
C THR A 239 11.84 -19.22 -9.22
N GLY A 240 12.69 -20.09 -8.66
CA GLY A 240 13.08 -20.05 -7.25
C GLY A 240 11.89 -20.27 -6.32
N GLN A 241 11.85 -19.52 -5.22
CA GLN A 241 10.87 -19.69 -4.14
C GLN A 241 9.40 -19.54 -4.59
N TYR A 242 9.15 -18.89 -5.72
CA TYR A 242 7.79 -18.80 -6.26
C TYR A 242 7.27 -20.16 -6.73
N LEU A 243 8.11 -21.00 -7.33
CA LEU A 243 7.70 -22.36 -7.72
C LEU A 243 7.38 -23.24 -6.51
N ASP A 244 7.93 -22.92 -5.33
CA ASP A 244 7.67 -23.61 -4.07
C ASP A 244 6.36 -23.15 -3.39
N GLY A 245 5.67 -22.15 -3.98
CA GLY A 245 4.35 -21.69 -3.55
C GLY A 245 4.36 -20.42 -2.70
N ILE A 246 5.47 -19.67 -2.66
CA ILE A 246 5.46 -18.29 -2.19
C ILE A 246 4.80 -17.41 -3.26
N ALA A 247 3.89 -16.51 -2.87
CA ALA A 247 3.21 -15.59 -3.79
C ALA A 247 2.64 -16.24 -5.08
N PRO A 248 1.89 -17.36 -4.96
CA PRO A 248 1.46 -18.17 -6.10
C PRO A 248 0.54 -17.41 -7.06
N ASP A 249 -0.20 -16.44 -6.53
CA ASP A 249 -1.21 -15.64 -7.24
C ASP A 249 -0.69 -14.22 -7.57
N GLY A 250 0.60 -13.98 -7.38
CA GLY A 250 1.29 -12.74 -7.76
C GLY A 250 1.91 -11.96 -6.61
N VAL A 251 2.64 -10.92 -7.00
CA VAL A 251 3.28 -9.93 -6.11
C VAL A 251 2.83 -8.55 -6.55
N MET A 252 2.44 -7.71 -5.59
CA MET A 252 2.20 -6.30 -5.81
C MET A 252 3.40 -5.49 -5.35
N GLY A 253 4.18 -5.02 -6.32
CA GLY A 253 5.21 -4.02 -6.10
C GLY A 253 4.64 -2.68 -5.60
N LEU A 254 5.11 -2.27 -4.43
CA LEU A 254 4.77 -1.04 -3.73
C LEU A 254 5.97 -0.09 -3.66
N GLY A 255 7.06 -0.40 -4.37
CA GLY A 255 8.26 0.42 -4.44
C GLY A 255 8.02 1.82 -5.02
N PRO A 256 9.01 2.72 -4.92
CA PRO A 256 8.90 4.11 -5.37
C PRO A 256 9.03 4.30 -6.90
N GLY A 257 9.28 3.25 -7.66
CA GLY A 257 9.48 3.31 -9.10
C GLY A 257 8.22 3.63 -9.89
N ASP A 258 8.43 4.08 -11.12
CA ASP A 258 7.41 4.74 -11.93
C ASP A 258 6.22 3.86 -12.35
N ILE A 259 6.41 2.54 -12.33
CA ILE A 259 5.43 1.52 -12.72
C ILE A 259 4.69 0.91 -11.53
N SER A 260 5.08 1.22 -10.30
CA SER A 260 4.44 0.65 -9.11
C SER A 260 3.02 1.15 -8.95
N VAL A 261 2.21 0.37 -8.23
CA VAL A 261 0.81 0.72 -7.94
C VAL A 261 0.69 2.11 -7.30
N PRO A 262 1.39 2.44 -6.19
CA PRO A 262 1.28 3.77 -5.59
C PRO A 262 1.69 4.90 -6.55
N SER A 263 2.71 4.69 -7.38
CA SER A 263 3.15 5.67 -8.39
C SER A 263 2.09 5.92 -9.46
N LEU A 264 1.47 4.87 -10.01
CA LEU A 264 0.44 4.99 -11.05
C LEU A 264 -0.85 5.63 -10.51
N LEU A 265 -1.25 5.28 -9.29
CA LEU A 265 -2.38 5.92 -8.61
C LEU A 265 -2.11 7.41 -8.34
N ALA A 266 -0.90 7.77 -7.95
CA ALA A 266 -0.53 9.17 -7.75
C ALA A 266 -0.47 9.96 -9.07
N LYS A 267 0.13 9.39 -10.12
CA LYS A 267 0.21 10.01 -11.46
C LYS A 267 -1.16 10.25 -12.10
N SER A 268 -2.12 9.37 -11.84
CA SER A 268 -3.51 9.56 -12.27
C SER A 268 -4.29 10.59 -11.44
N GLY A 269 -3.67 11.12 -10.37
CA GLY A 269 -4.26 12.13 -9.49
C GLY A 269 -5.31 11.57 -8.53
N LEU A 270 -5.37 10.24 -8.36
CA LEU A 270 -6.32 9.58 -7.46
C LEU A 270 -5.93 9.73 -5.99
N ILE A 271 -4.62 9.77 -5.71
CA ILE A 271 -4.07 9.85 -4.35
C ILE A 271 -2.83 10.76 -4.33
N PRO A 272 -2.42 11.27 -3.15
CA PRO A 272 -1.02 11.66 -2.93
C PRO A 272 -0.07 10.49 -3.20
N HIS A 273 1.19 10.75 -3.58
CA HIS A 273 2.20 9.69 -3.70
C HIS A 273 2.67 9.20 -2.32
N SER A 274 1.76 8.52 -1.64
CA SER A 274 1.98 7.90 -0.35
C SER A 274 1.05 6.72 -0.15
N PHE A 275 1.40 5.85 0.79
CA PHE A 275 0.51 4.80 1.28
C PHE A 275 0.91 4.45 2.70
N SER A 276 0.06 3.70 3.38
CA SER A 276 0.39 3.10 4.66
C SER A 276 -0.06 1.66 4.73
N PHE A 277 0.62 0.89 5.56
CA PHE A 277 0.08 -0.35 6.07
C PHE A 277 0.09 -0.36 7.59
N CYS A 278 -0.74 -1.21 8.16
CA CYS A 278 -0.69 -1.56 9.57
C CYS A 278 -0.73 -3.07 9.70
N TYR A 279 0.18 -3.66 10.47
CA TYR A 279 0.16 -5.07 10.84
C TYR A 279 0.04 -5.17 12.36
N ASP A 280 -1.02 -5.79 12.85
CA ASP A 280 -1.24 -5.98 14.27
C ASP A 280 -0.47 -7.20 14.81
N LYS A 281 -0.55 -7.41 16.11
CA LYS A 281 0.16 -8.52 16.80
C LYS A 281 -0.43 -9.90 16.47
N SER A 282 -1.61 -9.95 15.85
CA SER A 282 -2.28 -11.16 15.39
C SER A 282 -2.01 -11.42 13.90
N TYR A 283 -1.09 -10.68 13.28
CA TYR A 283 -0.75 -10.74 11.86
C TYR A 283 -1.93 -10.43 10.92
N SER A 284 -2.98 -9.81 11.46
CA SER A 284 -3.97 -9.14 10.64
C SER A 284 -3.46 -7.75 10.31
N GLY A 285 -3.88 -7.21 9.18
CA GLY A 285 -3.48 -5.87 8.85
C GLY A 285 -4.38 -5.17 7.87
N ARG A 286 -3.93 -3.98 7.50
CA ARG A 286 -4.60 -3.15 6.51
C ARG A 286 -3.62 -2.41 5.61
N LEU A 287 -4.03 -2.16 4.37
CA LEU A 287 -3.32 -1.35 3.38
C LEU A 287 -4.20 -0.17 2.95
N TYR A 288 -3.64 1.04 2.93
CA TYR A 288 -4.31 2.27 2.53
C TYR A 288 -3.44 3.08 1.57
N PHE A 289 -3.93 3.29 0.36
CA PHE A 289 -3.30 4.16 -0.62
C PHE A 289 -3.70 5.62 -0.38
N GLY A 290 -2.75 6.54 -0.55
CA GLY A 290 -2.91 7.97 -0.34
C GLY A 290 -2.79 8.42 1.11
N ASP A 291 -2.56 7.48 2.04
CA ASP A 291 -2.42 7.80 3.45
C ASP A 291 -1.10 8.53 3.72
N GLN A 292 -1.18 9.64 4.47
CA GLN A 292 -0.04 10.44 4.90
C GLN A 292 0.19 10.35 6.42
N GLY A 293 -0.62 9.54 7.11
CA GLY A 293 -0.55 9.35 8.56
C GLY A 293 -1.02 10.55 9.38
N PRO A 294 -1.11 10.39 10.71
CA PRO A 294 -1.45 11.49 11.59
C PRO A 294 -0.30 12.49 11.70
N SER A 295 -0.62 13.74 12.04
CA SER A 295 0.38 14.81 12.23
C SER A 295 1.32 14.56 13.41
N SER A 296 0.91 13.71 14.36
CA SER A 296 1.65 13.34 15.57
C SER A 296 2.60 12.15 15.39
N GLN A 297 2.64 11.52 14.21
CA GLN A 297 3.50 10.36 13.98
C GLN A 297 4.99 10.69 14.14
N LYS A 298 5.77 9.70 14.56
CA LYS A 298 7.23 9.76 14.46
C LYS A 298 7.64 9.58 13.01
N SER A 299 8.83 10.05 12.63
CA SER A 299 9.30 9.87 11.25
C SER A 299 10.81 9.96 11.12
N THR A 300 11.33 9.40 10.03
CA THR A 300 12.68 9.60 9.54
C THR A 300 12.65 9.99 8.06
N SER A 301 13.75 10.55 7.55
CA SER A 301 13.84 10.92 6.14
C SER A 301 14.13 9.68 5.29
N LEU A 302 13.43 9.57 4.16
CA LEU A 302 13.82 8.66 3.10
C LEU A 302 15.00 9.26 2.34
N LEU A 303 16.04 8.46 2.18
CA LEU A 303 17.25 8.85 1.51
C LEU A 303 17.16 8.57 0.01
N PRO A 304 17.54 9.54 -0.83
CA PRO A 304 17.72 9.26 -2.24
C PRO A 304 18.96 8.40 -2.45
N LEU A 305 18.82 7.31 -3.17
CA LEU A 305 19.96 6.55 -3.67
C LEU A 305 20.66 7.35 -4.78
N LYS A 306 21.99 7.30 -4.81
CA LYS A 306 22.76 7.83 -5.93
C LYS A 306 22.65 6.84 -7.09
N GLY A 307 22.01 7.23 -8.20
CA GLY A 307 21.86 6.41 -9.41
C GLY A 307 20.41 6.32 -9.90
N ASN A 308 20.12 5.32 -10.73
CA ASN A 308 18.78 5.04 -11.27
C ASN A 308 17.94 4.07 -10.39
N SER A 309 18.51 3.52 -9.32
CA SER A 309 17.78 2.59 -8.43
C SER A 309 16.96 3.37 -7.41
N LEU A 310 15.64 3.21 -7.45
CA LEU A 310 14.71 3.81 -6.49
C LEU A 310 14.33 2.76 -5.45
N ALA A 311 14.50 3.07 -4.17
CA ALA A 311 14.10 2.21 -3.06
C ALA A 311 13.81 3.05 -1.80
N TYR A 312 13.03 2.50 -0.87
CA TYR A 312 12.77 3.15 0.42
C TYR A 312 13.95 2.96 1.37
N ILE A 313 14.97 3.81 1.24
CA ILE A 313 16.17 3.76 2.09
C ILE A 313 16.03 4.69 3.28
N VAL A 314 16.39 4.21 4.46
CA VAL A 314 16.54 5.00 5.69
C VAL A 314 17.96 4.85 6.24
N GLU A 315 18.36 5.77 7.12
CA GLU A 315 19.62 5.70 7.85
C GLU A 315 19.34 5.53 9.34
N VAL A 316 19.79 4.39 9.86
CA VAL A 316 19.76 4.04 11.28
C VAL A 316 21.07 4.53 11.89
N GLU A 317 21.00 5.32 12.96
CA GLU A 317 22.18 5.86 13.65
C GLU A 317 22.80 4.83 14.60
N THR A 318 21.96 4.09 15.33
CA THR A 318 22.41 3.03 16.23
C THR A 318 21.30 2.01 16.46
N TYR A 319 21.72 0.77 16.68
CA TYR A 319 20.89 -0.34 17.12
C TYR A 319 21.02 -0.52 18.63
N CYS A 320 19.92 -0.48 19.38
CA CYS A 320 19.93 -0.74 20.81
C CYS A 320 19.25 -2.06 21.21
N VAL A 321 19.84 -2.74 22.19
CA VAL A 321 19.36 -3.97 22.83
C VAL A 321 19.27 -3.74 24.34
N GLY A 322 18.06 -3.83 24.87
CA GLY A 322 17.73 -3.47 26.25
C GLY A 322 18.10 -2.01 26.54
N SER A 323 18.97 -1.80 27.52
CA SER A 323 19.52 -0.48 27.88
C SER A 323 20.78 -0.10 27.09
N SER A 324 21.36 -1.02 26.32
CA SER A 324 22.62 -0.80 25.60
C SER A 324 22.35 -0.33 24.17
N CYS A 325 22.87 0.83 23.78
CA CYS A 325 22.95 1.24 22.38
C CYS A 325 24.35 0.95 21.85
N LEU A 326 24.45 0.20 20.76
CA LEU A 326 25.72 -0.34 20.28
C LEU A 326 26.45 0.72 19.46
N ASP A 327 27.70 0.98 19.82
CA ASP A 327 28.57 1.89 19.07
C ASP A 327 28.86 1.33 17.67
N GLN A 328 29.06 2.22 16.69
CA GLN A 328 29.42 1.84 15.31
C GLN A 328 28.42 0.91 14.60
N THR A 329 27.16 0.87 15.05
CA THR A 329 26.06 0.14 14.40
C THR A 329 25.16 1.05 13.55
N GLY A 330 25.73 2.13 13.01
CA GLY A 330 25.02 3.00 12.07
C GLY A 330 25.06 2.42 10.65
N TYR A 331 23.91 2.34 9.98
CA TYR A 331 23.80 1.74 8.65
C TYR A 331 22.65 2.32 7.84
N LYS A 332 22.72 2.12 6.52
CA LYS A 332 21.60 2.36 5.62
C LYS A 332 20.81 1.07 5.45
N ALA A 333 19.50 1.20 5.41
CA ALA A 333 18.62 0.06 5.25
C ALA A 333 17.51 0.33 4.25
N GLN A 334 17.24 -0.67 3.40
CA GLN A 334 16.01 -0.71 2.64
C GLN A 334 14.87 -1.21 3.52
N VAL A 335 13.73 -0.53 3.48
CA VAL A 335 12.51 -0.96 4.18
C VAL A 335 11.64 -1.77 3.23
N ASP A 336 11.51 -3.06 3.51
CA ASP A 336 11.01 -4.05 2.57
C ASP A 336 10.00 -5.01 3.22
N THR A 337 8.72 -4.87 2.84
CA THR A 337 7.66 -5.80 3.27
C THR A 337 7.63 -7.11 2.48
N GLY A 338 8.29 -7.16 1.32
CA GLY A 338 8.51 -8.38 0.55
C GLY A 338 9.53 -9.32 1.21
N SER A 339 10.10 -8.90 2.34
CA SER A 339 11.00 -9.69 3.15
C SER A 339 10.49 -9.87 4.57
N SER A 340 10.36 -11.13 4.97
CA SER A 340 9.79 -11.50 6.27
C SER A 340 10.66 -11.15 7.47
N PHE A 341 11.98 -11.13 7.28
CA PHE A 341 12.96 -10.91 8.34
C PHE A 341 13.83 -9.69 8.06
N THR A 342 14.50 -9.21 9.09
CA THR A 342 15.49 -8.14 8.97
C THR A 342 16.85 -8.75 8.70
N TYR A 343 17.62 -8.16 7.81
CA TYR A 343 18.96 -8.64 7.47
C TYR A 343 20.00 -7.55 7.70
N LEU A 344 21.09 -7.93 8.35
CA LEU A 344 22.19 -7.03 8.72
C LEU A 344 23.52 -7.53 8.14
N PRO A 345 24.42 -6.62 7.73
CA PRO A 345 25.81 -6.93 7.45
C PRO A 345 26.48 -7.64 8.63
N SER A 346 27.51 -8.44 8.36
CA SER A 346 28.10 -9.35 9.34
C SER A 346 28.61 -8.66 10.60
N ASP A 347 29.29 -7.52 10.46
CA ASP A 347 29.86 -6.74 11.56
C ASP A 347 28.78 -6.18 12.51
N ILE A 348 27.63 -5.80 11.98
CA ILE A 348 26.48 -5.30 12.75
C ILE A 348 25.71 -6.48 13.35
N TYR A 349 25.44 -7.51 12.55
CA TYR A 349 24.72 -8.72 12.99
C TYR A 349 25.41 -9.36 14.20
N GLU A 350 26.72 -9.58 14.14
CA GLU A 350 27.46 -10.23 15.21
C GLU A 350 27.38 -9.44 16.54
N GLN A 351 27.48 -8.12 16.47
CA GLN A 351 27.35 -7.25 17.65
C GLN A 351 25.93 -7.30 18.23
N VAL A 352 24.91 -7.18 17.39
CA VAL A 352 23.49 -7.20 17.81
C VAL A 352 23.13 -8.56 18.38
N ALA A 353 23.48 -9.65 17.71
CA ALA A 353 23.17 -11.01 18.15
C ALA A 353 23.90 -11.36 19.45
N SER A 354 25.17 -10.97 19.59
CA SER A 354 25.95 -11.18 20.81
C SER A 354 25.36 -10.44 22.01
N GLU A 355 25.01 -9.16 21.84
CA GLU A 355 24.40 -8.37 22.93
C GLU A 355 23.00 -8.88 23.28
N PHE A 356 22.20 -9.27 22.28
CA PHE A 356 20.91 -9.91 22.50
C PHE A 356 21.06 -11.18 23.33
N HIS A 357 21.98 -12.06 22.93
CA HIS A 357 22.24 -13.30 23.64
C HIS A 357 22.74 -13.09 25.06
N ARG A 358 23.63 -12.10 25.27
CA ARG A 358 24.17 -11.76 26.60
C ARG A 358 23.08 -11.35 27.58
N GLN A 359 22.03 -10.68 27.10
CA GLN A 359 20.91 -10.24 27.93
C GLN A 359 19.75 -11.25 27.98
N ALA A 360 19.62 -12.14 27.00
CA ALA A 360 18.59 -13.17 26.96
C ALA A 360 18.79 -14.20 28.08
N ASN A 361 17.80 -14.34 28.97
CA ASN A 361 17.85 -15.35 30.03
C ASN A 361 17.25 -16.69 29.54
N ALA A 362 17.85 -17.26 28.50
CA ALA A 362 17.37 -18.49 27.88
C ALA A 362 18.50 -19.32 27.24
N THR A 363 18.30 -20.63 27.16
CA THR A 363 19.27 -21.55 26.54
C THR A 363 19.22 -21.39 25.01
N ARG A 364 20.34 -20.92 24.44
CA ARG A 364 20.53 -20.80 22.99
C ARG A 364 20.67 -22.17 22.35
N ILE A 365 19.99 -22.35 21.23
CA ILE A 365 20.03 -23.51 20.36
C ILE A 365 20.17 -23.02 18.92
N THR A 366 20.91 -23.79 18.14
CA THR A 366 21.05 -23.58 16.71
C THR A 366 20.20 -24.63 15.99
N ILE A 367 19.41 -24.16 15.03
CA ILE A 367 18.69 -25.01 14.08
C ILE A 367 19.16 -24.67 12.67
N GLN A 368 18.94 -25.56 11.72
CA GLN A 368 19.31 -25.31 10.33
C GLN A 368 18.64 -24.01 9.83
N GLY A 369 19.44 -23.04 9.37
CA GLY A 369 18.98 -21.74 8.91
C GLY A 369 18.83 -20.65 9.98
N PHE A 370 18.83 -20.99 11.28
CA PHE A 370 18.70 -19.99 12.35
C PHE A 370 19.65 -20.26 13.54
N GLU A 371 20.55 -19.32 13.79
CA GLU A 371 21.62 -19.48 14.79
C GLU A 371 21.25 -19.02 16.20
N ASN A 372 20.19 -18.21 16.33
CA ASN A 372 19.81 -17.52 17.57
C ASN A 372 18.39 -17.91 18.00
N CYS A 373 18.20 -19.20 18.30
CA CYS A 373 16.94 -19.74 18.79
C CYS A 373 16.99 -20.15 20.26
N TYR A 374 15.82 -20.20 20.90
CA TYR A 374 15.68 -20.41 22.33
C TYR A 374 14.47 -21.31 22.60
N LYS A 375 14.66 -22.33 23.46
CA LYS A 375 13.56 -23.18 23.93
C LYS A 375 12.73 -22.44 24.96
N ALA A 376 11.41 -22.42 24.78
CA ALA A 376 10.49 -22.02 25.84
C ALA A 376 10.26 -23.18 26.81
N ARG A 377 10.19 -22.87 28.11
CA ARG A 377 9.63 -23.80 29.11
C ARG A 377 8.17 -23.41 29.34
N ALA A 378 7.24 -24.31 29.03
CA ALA A 378 5.81 -24.20 29.33
C ALA A 378 5.06 -23.00 28.68
N LEU A 379 5.09 -22.88 27.35
CA LEU A 379 4.33 -21.91 26.55
C LEU A 379 4.54 -20.42 26.92
N LYS A 380 5.51 -20.09 27.78
CA LYS A 380 5.88 -18.71 28.10
C LYS A 380 6.98 -18.26 27.16
N VAL A 381 6.78 -17.11 26.52
CA VAL A 381 7.80 -16.41 25.74
C VAL A 381 9.05 -16.24 26.61
N PRO A 382 10.25 -16.62 26.12
CA PRO A 382 11.49 -16.42 26.87
C PRO A 382 11.65 -14.95 27.28
N ASN A 383 12.26 -14.70 28.45
CA ASN A 383 12.58 -13.34 28.85
C ASN A 383 13.72 -12.81 27.98
N ILE A 384 13.35 -12.07 26.93
CA ILE A 384 14.24 -11.51 25.92
C ILE A 384 14.39 -9.99 26.13
N PRO A 385 15.54 -9.41 25.78
CA PRO A 385 15.72 -7.97 25.83
C PRO A 385 14.83 -7.27 24.79
N SER A 386 14.37 -6.06 25.13
CA SER A 386 13.72 -5.18 24.16
C SER A 386 14.74 -4.72 23.11
N MET A 387 14.27 -4.34 21.91
CA MET A 387 15.12 -3.84 20.84
C MET A 387 14.54 -2.55 20.27
N LYS A 388 15.40 -1.65 19.81
CA LYS A 388 14.96 -0.41 19.15
C LYS A 388 16.00 0.09 18.16
N LEU A 389 15.51 0.71 17.09
CA LEU A 389 16.30 1.45 16.12
C LEU A 389 16.24 2.93 16.47
N VAL A 390 17.38 3.60 16.46
CA VAL A 390 17.48 5.04 16.65
C VAL A 390 17.81 5.69 15.30
N PHE A 391 17.06 6.74 14.99
CA PHE A 391 17.19 7.56 13.79
C PHE A 391 17.51 9.00 14.19
N SER A 392 17.88 9.80 13.18
CA SER A 392 18.15 11.23 13.33
C SER A 392 17.10 11.98 14.15
N MET A 393 17.54 13.02 14.84
CA MET A 393 16.73 13.79 15.79
C MET A 393 16.17 12.94 16.94
N ASN A 394 16.89 11.88 17.32
CA ASN A 394 16.53 10.97 18.41
C ASN A 394 15.13 10.33 18.24
N GLN A 395 14.71 10.13 16.98
CA GLN A 395 13.50 9.40 16.68
C GLN A 395 13.76 7.91 16.89
N THR A 396 12.83 7.21 17.53
CA THR A 396 13.04 5.80 17.90
C THR A 396 11.88 4.95 17.43
N LEU A 397 12.19 3.84 16.76
CA LEU A 397 11.28 2.74 16.46
C LEU A 397 11.57 1.58 17.42
N VAL A 398 10.61 1.23 18.25
CA VAL A 398 10.74 0.09 19.17
C VAL A 398 10.29 -1.17 18.45
N ILE A 399 11.09 -2.22 18.47
CA ILE A 399 10.74 -3.50 17.85
C ILE A 399 9.85 -4.26 18.83
N GLU A 400 8.55 -4.34 18.52
CA GLU A 400 7.53 -4.93 19.40
C GLU A 400 7.76 -6.42 19.65
N ASN A 401 8.17 -7.16 18.63
CA ASN A 401 8.52 -8.56 18.76
C ASN A 401 9.73 -8.92 17.86
N PRO A 402 10.95 -8.99 18.41
CA PRO A 402 12.13 -9.33 17.63
C PRO A 402 12.23 -10.83 17.33
N MET A 403 11.33 -11.66 17.90
CA MET A 403 11.37 -13.11 17.78
C MET A 403 10.20 -13.63 16.97
N PHE A 404 10.43 -14.68 16.19
CA PHE A 404 9.36 -15.48 15.60
C PHE A 404 9.29 -16.85 16.26
N HIS A 405 8.10 -17.44 16.24
CA HIS A 405 7.81 -18.71 16.87
C HIS A 405 7.70 -19.81 15.82
N ILE A 406 8.44 -20.90 16.02
CA ILE A 406 8.33 -22.14 15.27
C ILE A 406 7.66 -23.15 16.20
N ALA A 407 6.47 -23.61 15.82
CA ALA A 407 5.78 -24.63 16.59
C ALA A 407 6.56 -25.96 16.55
N ASP A 408 6.73 -26.58 17.71
CA ASP A 408 7.24 -27.94 17.84
C ASP A 408 6.38 -28.75 18.84
N ASP A 409 6.54 -30.07 18.83
CA ASP A 409 5.81 -30.99 19.71
C ASP A 409 6.15 -30.81 21.22
N GLN A 410 7.12 -29.96 21.57
CA GLN A 410 7.71 -29.83 22.91
C GLN A 410 7.54 -28.44 23.55
N GLY A 411 6.77 -27.54 22.95
CA GLY A 411 6.42 -26.23 23.54
C GLY A 411 6.94 -25.00 22.78
N GLY A 412 7.53 -25.19 21.59
CA GLY A 412 7.89 -24.17 20.62
C GLY A 412 9.31 -23.63 20.75
N LEU A 413 9.91 -23.32 19.60
CA LEU A 413 11.18 -22.60 19.47
C LEU A 413 10.92 -21.13 19.17
N TYR A 414 11.67 -20.25 19.83
CA TYR A 414 11.64 -18.82 19.57
C TYR A 414 12.97 -18.41 18.96
N CYS A 415 12.96 -17.90 17.73
CA CYS A 415 14.15 -17.54 16.99
C CYS A 415 14.22 -16.03 16.73
N LEU A 416 15.41 -15.45 16.84
CA LEU A 416 15.63 -14.05 16.52
C LEU A 416 15.39 -13.84 15.03
N GLY A 417 14.49 -12.92 14.68
CA GLY A 417 14.12 -12.61 13.29
C GLY A 417 15.13 -11.72 12.57
N ILE A 418 16.42 -11.92 12.85
CA ILE A 418 17.52 -11.19 12.21
C ILE A 418 18.44 -12.20 11.55
N GLN A 419 18.79 -11.96 10.30
CA GLN A 419 19.69 -12.80 9.52
C GLN A 419 20.85 -12.00 8.93
N LEU A 420 21.82 -12.71 8.37
CA LEU A 420 22.98 -12.14 7.69
C LEU A 420 22.63 -11.81 6.23
N ILE A 421 23.12 -10.67 5.73
CA ILE A 421 23.10 -10.35 4.30
C ILE A 421 24.51 -10.02 3.82
N GLY A 422 24.79 -10.35 2.55
CA GLY A 422 26.01 -9.92 1.88
C GLY A 422 25.89 -8.48 1.39
N GLY A 423 26.98 -7.70 1.52
CA GLY A 423 27.06 -6.31 1.09
C GLY A 423 26.81 -5.29 2.21
N ASP A 424 26.77 -4.01 1.84
CA ASP A 424 26.81 -2.89 2.80
C ASP A 424 25.42 -2.29 3.13
N ILE A 425 24.36 -2.75 2.46
CA ILE A 425 22.99 -2.24 2.65
C ILE A 425 22.19 -3.28 3.42
N SER A 426 21.72 -2.90 4.60
CA SER A 426 20.82 -3.71 5.43
C SER A 426 19.41 -3.75 4.85
N LEU A 427 18.60 -4.68 5.33
CA LEU A 427 17.17 -4.76 5.03
C LEU A 427 16.38 -4.75 6.33
N ILE A 428 15.43 -3.82 6.47
CA ILE A 428 14.43 -3.83 7.53
C ILE A 428 13.19 -4.53 6.97
N GLY A 429 12.98 -5.76 7.42
CA GLY A 429 11.85 -6.59 6.99
C GLY A 429 10.57 -6.25 7.73
N GLN A 430 9.45 -6.83 7.27
CA GLN A 430 8.14 -6.60 7.90
C GLN A 430 8.09 -6.97 9.39
N ASN A 431 8.93 -7.90 9.87
CA ASN A 431 8.97 -8.27 11.29
C ASN A 431 9.27 -7.09 12.23
N PHE A 432 9.98 -6.07 11.75
CA PHE A 432 10.29 -4.87 12.53
C PHE A 432 9.23 -3.77 12.42
N LEU A 433 8.26 -3.96 11.54
CA LEU A 433 7.24 -2.98 11.18
C LEU A 433 5.89 -3.27 11.85
N MET A 434 5.76 -4.44 12.50
CA MET A 434 4.56 -4.87 13.21
C MET A 434 4.25 -4.00 14.45
N GLY A 435 2.96 -3.79 14.71
CA GLY A 435 2.44 -2.97 15.81
C GLY A 435 2.32 -1.48 15.47
N TYR A 436 2.64 -1.10 14.23
CA TYR A 436 2.64 0.28 13.76
C TYR A 436 1.80 0.45 12.50
N ARG A 437 1.22 1.63 12.34
CA ARG A 437 0.85 2.20 11.05
C ARG A 437 2.12 2.80 10.45
N MET A 438 2.68 2.12 9.45
CA MET A 438 3.87 2.56 8.73
C MET A 438 3.45 3.36 7.50
N VAL A 439 3.97 4.57 7.34
CA VAL A 439 3.57 5.52 6.30
C VAL A 439 4.73 5.82 5.39
N PHE A 440 4.60 5.48 4.11
CA PHE A 440 5.58 5.74 3.06
C PHE A 440 5.13 6.99 2.31
N ASP A 441 5.67 8.16 2.67
CA ASP A 441 5.34 9.43 2.02
C ASP A 441 6.48 9.82 1.05
N TRP A 442 6.32 9.41 -0.22
CA TRP A 442 7.31 9.68 -1.26
C TRP A 442 7.28 11.14 -1.72
N GLU A 443 6.15 11.84 -1.58
CA GLU A 443 6.09 13.29 -1.87
C GLU A 443 6.99 14.09 -0.92
N LYS A 444 7.01 13.71 0.36
CA LYS A 444 7.80 14.40 1.39
C LYS A 444 9.15 13.72 1.65
N LEU A 445 9.42 12.57 1.03
CA LEU A 445 10.54 11.67 1.32
C LEU A 445 10.63 11.38 2.82
N LYS A 446 9.56 10.85 3.39
CA LYS A 446 9.49 10.48 4.81
C LYS A 446 8.94 9.07 4.98
N LEU A 447 9.55 8.34 5.91
CA LEU A 447 8.96 7.15 6.50
C LEU A 447 8.42 7.53 7.87
N GLY A 448 7.12 7.43 8.06
CA GLY A 448 6.42 7.72 9.30
C GLY A 448 5.95 6.46 10.03
N TRP A 449 5.81 6.54 11.35
CA TRP A 449 5.23 5.46 12.15
C TRP A 449 4.48 5.99 13.38
N SER A 450 3.36 5.33 13.69
CA SER A 450 2.60 5.51 14.93
C SER A 450 2.06 4.16 15.40
N ASN A 451 2.03 3.92 16.71
CA ASN A 451 1.44 2.70 17.25
C ASN A 451 -0.02 2.58 16.79
N SER A 452 -0.40 1.38 16.33
CA SER A 452 -1.73 1.11 15.80
C SER A 452 -2.10 -0.36 16.01
N ASN A 453 -3.39 -0.62 16.20
CA ASN A 453 -3.99 -1.96 16.21
C ASN A 453 -4.77 -2.22 14.91
N CYS A 454 -4.56 -1.39 13.89
CA CYS A 454 -5.19 -1.45 12.58
C CYS A 454 -6.72 -1.25 12.58
N GLN A 455 -7.30 -0.70 13.66
CA GLN A 455 -8.73 -0.33 13.73
C GLN A 455 -8.97 1.18 13.79
N ASP A 456 -7.96 1.93 14.24
CA ASP A 456 -7.92 3.39 14.40
C ASP A 456 -8.12 4.17 13.09
N ILE A 457 -7.63 3.64 11.97
CA ILE A 457 -7.66 4.33 10.66
C ILE A 457 -9.09 4.48 10.11
N ALA A 458 -10.04 3.67 10.54
CA ALA A 458 -11.46 3.82 10.17
C ALA A 458 -12.20 4.91 10.98
N THR A 459 -11.59 5.40 12.08
CA THR A 459 -12.24 6.27 13.08
C THR A 459 -11.55 7.64 13.25
N ASP A 460 -10.43 7.89 12.57
CA ASP A 460 -9.61 9.09 12.74
C ASP A 460 -10.29 10.43 12.32
N ASP A 461 -11.53 10.39 11.80
CA ASP A 461 -12.33 11.60 11.53
C ASP A 461 -12.91 12.26 12.80
N GLU A 462 -12.80 11.66 14.01
CA GLU A 462 -13.38 12.24 15.25
C GLU A 462 -12.39 12.97 16.19
N ILE A 463 -11.07 12.93 16.00
CA ILE A 463 -10.12 13.58 16.93
C ILE A 463 -9.70 14.98 16.44
N HIS A 464 -10.69 15.79 16.06
CA HIS A 464 -10.56 17.23 15.89
C HIS A 464 -11.56 17.97 16.77
N SER A 465 -11.70 17.59 18.03
CA SER A 465 -12.36 18.38 19.08
C SER A 465 -12.20 17.74 20.47
N LYS A 466 -11.03 17.82 21.10
CA LYS A 466 -10.96 17.78 22.58
C LYS A 466 -9.68 18.44 23.10
N PRO A 467 -9.77 19.44 24.01
CA PRO A 467 -8.59 19.99 24.66
C PRO A 467 -7.97 18.97 25.64
N PRO A 468 -6.68 19.12 25.98
CA PRO A 468 -6.00 18.20 26.89
C PRO A 468 -6.57 18.33 28.31
N PRO A 469 -6.78 17.23 29.06
CA PRO A 469 -7.03 17.30 30.50
C PRO A 469 -5.73 17.64 31.23
N SER A 470 -5.79 18.67 32.05
CA SER A 470 -4.72 19.10 32.96
C SER A 470 -4.50 18.12 34.12
N ASP A 471 -3.24 18.08 34.57
CA ASP A 471 -2.69 17.32 35.71
C ASP A 471 -3.54 17.24 36.98
N ALA A 472 -3.63 16.03 37.56
CA ALA A 472 -3.38 15.75 38.98
C ALA A 472 -3.39 14.23 39.28
N SER A 473 -2.37 13.76 39.99
CA SER A 473 -2.21 12.43 40.64
C SER A 473 -2.04 12.64 42.16
N PRO A 474 -1.93 11.64 43.08
CA PRO A 474 -2.22 10.18 43.05
C PRO A 474 -3.05 9.63 44.27
N ASN A 475 -3.73 8.47 44.09
CA ASN A 475 -3.98 7.27 44.99
C ASN A 475 -4.15 7.37 46.55
N PRO A 476 -4.61 6.32 47.31
CA PRO A 476 -5.24 5.00 46.99
C PRO A 476 -6.44 4.52 47.90
N LEU A 477 -7.17 3.45 47.47
CA LEU A 477 -7.85 2.27 48.14
C LEU A 477 -8.43 2.33 49.61
N PRO A 478 -9.16 1.32 50.15
CA PRO A 478 -10.25 0.43 49.67
C PRO A 478 -11.42 0.25 50.71
N THR A 479 -12.57 -0.38 50.38
CA THR A 479 -13.34 -1.20 51.38
C THR A 479 -14.41 -2.14 50.77
N ASN A 480 -14.64 -3.23 51.50
CA ASN A 480 -15.41 -4.45 51.24
C ASN A 480 -16.87 -4.41 51.76
N GLU A 481 -17.61 -5.50 51.48
CA GLU A 481 -18.82 -6.08 52.13
C GLU A 481 -20.19 -5.72 51.51
N GLN A 482 -20.82 -6.63 50.74
CA GLN A 482 -21.68 -7.79 51.11
C GLN A 482 -23.08 -7.44 51.64
N GLN A 483 -24.14 -7.77 50.87
CA GLN A 483 -25.18 -8.73 51.28
C GLN A 483 -26.18 -9.10 50.16
N GLN A 484 -26.60 -10.38 50.23
CA GLN A 484 -27.46 -11.24 49.38
C GLN A 484 -28.94 -10.77 49.30
N ASN A 485 -29.90 -11.24 48.49
CA ASN A 485 -30.23 -12.49 47.75
C ASN A 485 -31.56 -12.23 46.94
N PRO A 486 -32.28 -13.19 46.30
CA PRO A 486 -31.98 -14.12 45.19
C PRO A 486 -33.08 -14.16 44.08
N HIS A 487 -32.92 -15.08 43.10
CA HIS A 487 -33.89 -15.65 42.13
C HIS A 487 -33.74 -15.27 40.64
N SER A 488 -33.07 -16.13 39.87
CA SER A 488 -33.70 -16.89 38.77
C SER A 488 -32.67 -17.81 38.09
N HIS A 489 -33.07 -19.05 37.83
CA HIS A 489 -32.23 -20.15 37.36
C HIS A 489 -31.99 -20.13 35.83
N ALA A 490 -30.78 -20.53 35.45
CA ALA A 490 -30.35 -20.79 34.08
C ALA A 490 -30.59 -22.26 33.67
N VAL A 491 -30.81 -22.50 32.37
CA VAL A 491 -30.81 -23.82 31.73
C VAL A 491 -30.00 -23.72 30.42
N PRO A 492 -29.04 -24.62 30.13
CA PRO A 492 -28.28 -24.66 28.88
C PRO A 492 -28.82 -25.74 27.92
N PRO A 493 -28.40 -25.77 26.63
CA PRO A 493 -28.43 -27.01 25.86
C PRO A 493 -27.06 -27.46 25.34
N ALA A 494 -27.00 -28.79 25.18
CA ALA A 494 -25.85 -29.65 24.99
C ALA A 494 -25.53 -29.98 23.51
N VAL A 495 -24.44 -30.75 23.34
CA VAL A 495 -23.76 -31.11 22.09
C VAL A 495 -24.02 -32.57 21.65
N ALA A 496 -24.20 -32.74 20.33
CA ALA A 496 -23.86 -33.82 19.37
C ALA A 496 -24.50 -35.23 19.35
N GLY A 497 -24.77 -35.69 18.10
CA GLY A 497 -24.84 -37.09 17.66
C GLY A 497 -25.02 -37.22 16.13
N LYS A 498 -24.23 -38.09 15.46
CA LYS A 498 -24.15 -38.30 13.98
C LYS A 498 -24.73 -39.66 13.53
N ALA A 499 -25.29 -39.69 12.29
CA ALA A 499 -25.24 -40.74 11.22
C ALA A 499 -26.09 -42.05 11.31
N PRO A 500 -26.32 -42.86 10.23
CA PRO A 500 -26.39 -42.69 8.74
C PRO A 500 -27.62 -43.45 8.05
N PRO A 501 -27.58 -44.10 6.84
CA PRO A 501 -28.05 -43.57 5.52
C PRO A 501 -29.04 -44.43 4.66
N LYS A 502 -29.65 -43.81 3.61
CA LYS A 502 -30.17 -44.35 2.29
C LYS A 502 -31.41 -45.31 2.27
N PRO A 503 -32.07 -45.65 1.12
CA PRO A 503 -31.95 -45.21 -0.29
C PRO A 503 -33.29 -44.94 -1.10
N SER A 504 -33.12 -44.59 -2.39
CA SER A 504 -33.91 -44.98 -3.60
C SER A 504 -34.93 -44.03 -4.27
N ALA A 505 -34.62 -43.71 -5.55
CA ALA A 505 -35.37 -43.90 -6.81
C ALA A 505 -36.87 -43.52 -6.90
N ALA A 506 -37.48 -43.12 -8.02
CA ALA A 506 -37.12 -42.70 -9.38
C ALA A 506 -38.42 -42.16 -10.06
N SER A 507 -38.23 -41.27 -11.04
CA SER A 507 -39.01 -40.93 -12.25
C SER A 507 -40.47 -41.37 -12.51
N HIS A 508 -41.17 -40.47 -13.26
CA HIS A 508 -42.21 -40.63 -14.32
C HIS A 508 -43.49 -39.85 -13.98
N ARG A 509 -44.23 -39.19 -14.87
CA ARG A 509 -44.17 -38.83 -16.31
C ARG A 509 -45.43 -37.96 -16.57
N LEU A 510 -45.41 -37.23 -17.70
CA LEU A 510 -46.54 -36.90 -18.58
C LEU A 510 -47.52 -35.76 -18.20
N SER A 511 -47.35 -34.67 -18.96
CA SER A 511 -48.39 -33.77 -19.52
C SER A 511 -49.52 -34.56 -20.21
N PRO A 512 -50.71 -33.99 -20.53
CA PRO A 512 -50.82 -33.19 -21.76
C PRO A 512 -51.98 -32.15 -21.89
N TYR A 513 -51.94 -31.41 -23.03
CA TYR A 513 -52.97 -30.63 -23.75
C TYR A 513 -53.34 -29.20 -23.25
N ARG A 514 -53.00 -28.09 -23.96
CA ARG A 514 -53.47 -27.54 -25.28
C ARG A 514 -54.85 -26.86 -25.16
N TYR A 515 -55.26 -25.74 -25.79
CA TYR A 515 -54.88 -24.81 -26.89
C TYR A 515 -55.70 -23.50 -26.64
N TYR A 516 -55.40 -22.27 -27.07
CA TYR A 516 -55.46 -21.65 -28.43
C TYR A 516 -54.93 -20.18 -28.26
N ILE A 517 -53.88 -19.72 -28.94
CA ILE A 517 -53.78 -19.10 -30.30
C ILE A 517 -54.60 -17.79 -30.44
N ILE A 518 -53.93 -16.63 -30.39
CA ILE A 518 -53.52 -15.75 -31.52
C ILE A 518 -54.71 -15.13 -32.30
N SER A 519 -54.90 -13.82 -32.12
CA SER A 519 -55.39 -12.89 -33.16
C SER A 519 -54.61 -11.58 -32.98
N LEU A 520 -53.66 -11.28 -33.86
CA LEU A 520 -53.79 -10.66 -35.18
C LEU A 520 -53.58 -9.14 -35.10
N SER A 521 -52.31 -8.79 -35.23
CA SER A 521 -51.78 -7.52 -35.72
C SER A 521 -52.33 -7.19 -37.11
N LEU A 522 -53.04 -6.07 -37.24
CA LEU A 522 -53.25 -5.35 -38.50
C LEU A 522 -53.81 -3.96 -38.18
N LEU A 523 -53.01 -2.91 -38.42
CA LEU A 523 -53.39 -1.67 -39.11
C LEU A 523 -52.24 -0.64 -39.01
N LEU A 524 -51.28 -0.80 -39.92
CA LEU A 524 -50.52 0.32 -40.49
C LEU A 524 -51.37 0.90 -41.63
N CYS A 525 -51.78 2.16 -41.53
CA CYS A 525 -51.78 3.16 -42.61
C CYS A 525 -52.69 4.35 -42.28
N THR A 526 -52.25 5.54 -42.69
CA THR A 526 -52.89 6.87 -42.62
C THR A 526 -52.79 7.58 -41.25
N ALA A 527 -52.31 8.82 -41.12
CA ALA A 527 -51.86 9.81 -42.08
C ALA A 527 -50.83 10.74 -41.41
N CYS A 528 -49.74 11.00 -42.14
CA CYS A 528 -48.87 12.14 -41.95
C CYS A 528 -49.59 13.35 -42.58
N ILE A 529 -49.89 14.40 -41.81
CA ILE A 529 -50.34 15.69 -42.33
C ILE A 529 -49.18 16.68 -42.20
N THR A 530 -48.68 17.08 -43.37
CA THR A 530 -47.81 18.24 -43.62
C THR A 530 -48.63 19.53 -43.80
N ARG A 531 -47.99 20.67 -43.51
CA ARG A 531 -48.36 22.10 -43.75
C ARG A 531 -49.29 22.68 -42.67
N ILE A 532 -48.98 23.76 -41.94
CA ILE A 532 -48.13 24.96 -42.11
C ILE A 532 -47.34 25.22 -40.82
#